data_AF-A0AAQ4DHM9-F1
#
_entry.id   AF-A0AAQ4DHM9-F1
#
_cell.length_a   1.000
_cell.length_b   1.000
_cell.length_c   1.000
_cell.angle_alpha   90.00
_cell.angle_beta   90.00
_cell.angle_gamma   90.00
#
_symmetry.space_group_name_H-M   'P 1'
#
loop_
_entity.id
_entity.type
_entity.pdbx_description
1 polymer ?
#
loop_
_entity_poly.entity_id
_entity_poly.type
_entity_poly.pdbx_seq_one_letter_code
_entity_poly.pdbx_strand_id
1 'polypeptide(L)'
;MTEPSSNMSKPMELSHVDVIKEVGYGFTSSVEECRQSLVQMGLRDPGPCMVSRVLSMMANTHSGLSEPLQGLGSSTTTAWGADKDANASNVTWNIDVFIQALYDLVPTLNWKDVVSELDFPGFFVKDRQGLKLLWHGLCRGLGSEPFPTDRLYRVWRNPDSQVSLFHQIMKNSDIVCLTDYKYRPVSMEILKALPEDDNRDVSNWKSLDLIETLLNLSEKVQYSSHVHDLFKYPVQHCPDLLMLGLLQTSGPMQGFRQELLTNLVFVFLSNHPNSAIVLQAAWNVQSHANVVRPLIMHTMADWYMRGGESEQGRLSRILDVAQDLKALSVLLSSNSFPLVIDLACLASRREYLKLDKWLNDKIFEHKEPFIQACVSFLKRRCPQIMGGIVKEENLPKSAQLPTETLATMLSCLQQYAGGVSQELSETILTMAGNCSILLNKPRQPPPGVVKTPRGLEPAFSAASLNPSQAPQQQQQQQQQQQQQQQQQQLEVLSSLGSLSISGPAAAQPPPLGVGGGPPLFGSSFATPGSPAKLFGAPPSGTPSNGPPPPAQTASFSSVVPSLGTQFGSQLGKSYCMLSRSSFRYAL
;
A
#
# COMPACT_ATOMS: atom_id res chain seq x y z
N MET A 1 59.32 -32.42 -2.70
CA MET A 1 59.26 -31.81 -1.36
C MET A 1 57.93 -32.21 -0.75
N THR A 2 57.94 -32.74 0.47
CA THR A 2 56.75 -33.16 1.22
C THR A 2 56.58 -32.24 2.43
N GLU A 3 55.49 -31.48 2.48
CA GLU A 3 55.10 -30.76 3.70
C GLU A 3 54.00 -31.55 4.45
N PRO A 4 54.00 -31.56 5.80
CA PRO A 4 53.20 -32.51 6.56
C PRO A 4 51.79 -32.00 6.94
N SER A 5 50.78 -32.81 6.68
CA SER A 5 49.43 -32.63 7.22
C SER A 5 49.44 -32.75 8.75
N SER A 6 49.36 -31.63 9.46
CA SER A 6 49.28 -31.56 10.93
C SER A 6 47.83 -31.37 11.41
N ASN A 7 46.95 -32.29 11.01
CA ASN A 7 45.56 -32.33 11.52
C ASN A 7 45.51 -32.91 12.94
N MET A 8 46.03 -32.17 13.91
CA MET A 8 45.90 -32.50 15.34
C MET A 8 44.60 -31.92 15.89
N SER A 9 43.63 -32.79 16.13
CA SER A 9 42.42 -32.47 16.89
C SER A 9 42.81 -31.89 18.25
N LYS A 10 42.52 -30.61 18.49
CA LYS A 10 42.46 -30.11 19.86
C LYS A 10 41.36 -30.89 20.60
N PRO A 11 41.56 -31.29 21.87
CA PRO A 11 40.45 -31.76 22.68
C PRO A 11 39.38 -30.66 22.76
N MET A 12 38.11 -31.04 22.78
CA MET A 12 37.03 -30.09 23.03
C MET A 12 37.12 -29.62 24.49
N GLU A 13 37.72 -28.45 24.67
CA GLU A 13 37.58 -27.64 25.87
C GLU A 13 36.11 -27.19 25.91
N LEU A 14 35.30 -27.88 26.71
CA LEU A 14 33.86 -27.63 26.86
C LEU A 14 33.63 -26.14 27.16
N SER A 15 32.71 -25.50 26.43
CA SER A 15 32.34 -24.13 26.76
C SER A 15 31.73 -24.12 28.15
N HIS A 16 32.02 -23.09 28.96
CA HIS A 16 31.34 -22.90 30.24
C HIS A 16 29.79 -22.91 30.09
N VAL A 17 29.28 -22.54 28.91
CA VAL A 17 27.85 -22.61 28.54
C VAL A 17 27.35 -24.06 28.41
N ASP A 18 28.18 -24.96 27.88
CA ASP A 18 27.87 -26.39 27.76
C ASP A 18 27.91 -27.06 29.14
N VAL A 19 28.89 -26.71 29.99
CA VAL A 19 28.96 -27.22 31.38
C VAL A 19 27.72 -26.82 32.18
N ILE A 20 27.27 -25.56 32.09
CA ILE A 20 26.01 -25.12 32.73
C ILE A 20 24.81 -25.92 32.22
N LYS A 21 24.76 -26.20 30.91
CA LYS A 21 23.71 -27.00 30.28
C LYS A 21 23.73 -28.47 30.73
N GLU A 22 24.90 -29.05 30.98
CA GLU A 22 25.07 -30.41 31.50
C GLU A 22 24.66 -30.55 32.97
N VAL A 23 24.89 -29.52 33.80
CA VAL A 23 24.33 -29.45 35.18
C VAL A 23 22.80 -29.34 35.15
N GLY A 24 22.24 -28.71 34.11
CA GLY A 24 20.81 -28.56 33.90
C GLY A 24 20.13 -27.65 34.91
N TYR A 25 18.80 -27.74 35.03
CA TYR A 25 17.98 -26.79 35.80
C TYR A 25 18.40 -26.63 37.28
N GLY A 26 19.01 -27.67 37.86
CA GLY A 26 19.57 -27.66 39.22
C GLY A 26 20.64 -26.58 39.44
N PHE A 27 21.32 -26.10 38.39
CA PHE A 27 22.20 -24.93 38.44
C PHE A 27 21.49 -23.64 38.89
N THR A 28 20.15 -23.60 38.81
CA THR A 28 19.29 -22.48 39.22
C THR A 28 18.37 -22.82 40.39
N SER A 29 18.73 -23.83 41.20
CA SER A 29 18.04 -24.23 42.44
C SER A 29 17.92 -23.08 43.45
N SER A 30 19.04 -22.39 43.70
CA SER A 30 19.18 -21.30 44.66
C SER A 30 20.29 -20.35 44.23
N VAL A 31 20.25 -19.10 44.71
CA VAL A 31 21.24 -18.07 44.39
C VAL A 31 22.64 -18.49 44.84
N GLU A 32 22.76 -19.08 46.02
CA GLU A 32 24.06 -19.46 46.58
C GLU A 32 24.68 -20.67 45.85
N GLU A 33 23.91 -21.69 45.49
CA GLU A 33 24.42 -22.82 44.69
C GLU A 33 24.83 -22.34 43.28
N CYS A 34 24.01 -21.51 42.63
CA CYS A 34 24.33 -20.92 41.33
C CYS A 34 25.63 -20.08 41.38
N ARG A 35 25.76 -19.21 42.38
CA ARG A 35 26.94 -18.36 42.62
C ARG A 35 28.19 -19.19 42.94
N GLN A 36 28.07 -20.24 43.75
CA GLN A 36 29.18 -21.16 44.02
C GLN A 36 29.61 -21.91 42.75
N SER A 37 28.67 -22.43 41.96
CA SER A 37 28.98 -23.13 40.70
C SER A 37 29.68 -22.21 39.69
N LEU A 38 29.24 -20.95 39.53
CA LEU A 38 29.95 -19.95 38.71
C LEU A 38 31.42 -19.79 39.14
N VAL A 39 31.66 -19.61 40.44
CA VAL A 39 33.02 -19.45 41.00
C VAL A 39 33.87 -20.72 40.85
N GLN A 40 33.26 -21.91 40.99
CA GLN A 40 33.94 -23.21 40.78
C GLN A 40 34.34 -23.44 39.32
N MET A 41 33.51 -23.01 38.35
CA MET A 41 33.84 -23.01 36.92
C MET A 41 34.85 -21.92 36.52
N GLY A 42 35.45 -21.20 37.48
CA GLY A 42 36.41 -20.13 37.20
C GLY A 42 35.79 -18.80 36.76
N LEU A 43 34.46 -18.73 36.58
CA LEU A 43 33.71 -17.53 36.21
C LEU A 43 33.56 -16.60 37.42
N ARG A 44 34.67 -16.01 37.88
CA ARG A 44 34.66 -15.00 38.95
C ARG A 44 34.25 -13.60 38.46
N ASP A 45 34.38 -13.36 37.16
CA ASP A 45 33.92 -12.15 36.47
C ASP A 45 33.30 -12.53 35.11
N PRO A 46 32.07 -13.08 35.09
CA PRO A 46 31.35 -13.42 33.86
C PRO A 46 30.97 -12.16 33.05
N GLY A 47 31.85 -11.75 32.15
CA GLY A 47 31.63 -10.63 31.25
C GLY A 47 30.43 -10.81 30.29
N PRO A 48 29.95 -9.72 29.64
CA PRO A 48 28.65 -9.71 28.95
C PRO A 48 28.41 -10.81 27.90
N CYS A 49 29.44 -11.19 27.15
CA CYS A 49 29.37 -12.25 26.13
C CYS A 49 29.17 -13.66 26.70
N MET A 50 29.52 -13.90 27.97
CA MET A 50 29.18 -15.15 28.65
C MET A 50 27.70 -15.14 29.05
N VAL A 51 27.24 -14.04 29.65
CA VAL A 51 25.86 -13.90 30.15
C VAL A 51 24.84 -13.98 29.00
N SER A 52 25.09 -13.31 27.86
CA SER A 52 24.21 -13.37 26.69
C SER A 52 24.05 -14.79 26.14
N ARG A 53 25.15 -15.56 26.09
CA ARG A 53 25.16 -16.96 25.65
C ARG A 53 24.45 -17.88 26.64
N VAL A 54 24.60 -17.68 27.95
CA VAL A 54 23.85 -18.46 28.95
C VAL A 54 22.36 -18.18 28.85
N LEU A 55 21.93 -16.91 28.74
CA LEU A 55 20.51 -16.58 28.57
C LEU A 55 19.94 -17.19 27.28
N SER A 56 20.70 -17.15 26.17
CA SER A 56 20.33 -17.83 24.92
C SER A 56 20.27 -19.36 25.05
N MET A 57 21.19 -19.97 25.80
CA MET A 57 21.18 -21.41 26.07
C MET A 57 19.96 -21.79 26.92
N MET A 58 19.70 -21.04 28.00
CA MET A 58 18.55 -21.26 28.88
C MET A 58 17.22 -21.12 28.11
N ALA A 59 17.09 -20.09 27.27
CA ALA A 59 15.93 -19.90 26.41
C ALA A 59 15.67 -21.10 25.48
N ASN A 60 16.70 -21.63 24.82
CA ASN A 60 16.56 -22.75 23.89
C ASN A 60 16.49 -24.14 24.57
N THR A 61 16.80 -24.23 25.86
CA THR A 61 16.79 -25.46 26.67
C THR A 61 15.80 -25.42 27.84
N HIS A 62 14.83 -24.50 27.84
CA HIS A 62 13.79 -24.37 28.87
C HIS A 62 12.92 -25.63 29.08
N SER A 63 13.03 -26.59 28.17
CA SER A 63 12.41 -27.91 28.21
C SER A 63 13.36 -28.90 27.53
N GLY A 64 13.31 -30.17 27.92
CA GLY A 64 14.01 -31.25 27.22
C GLY A 64 15.46 -31.53 27.66
N LEU A 65 15.97 -30.89 28.72
CA LEU A 65 17.09 -31.43 29.47
C LEU A 65 16.61 -32.60 30.34
N SER A 66 17.32 -33.73 30.29
CA SER A 66 17.16 -34.82 31.24
C SER A 66 17.73 -34.40 32.59
N GLU A 67 17.02 -34.68 33.69
CA GLU A 67 17.60 -34.52 35.02
C GLU A 67 18.85 -35.42 35.18
N PRO A 68 19.92 -34.95 35.85
CA PRO A 68 21.01 -35.82 36.27
C PRO A 68 20.43 -36.99 37.09
N LEU A 69 20.81 -38.23 36.77
CA LEU A 69 20.19 -39.44 37.32
C LEU A 69 20.54 -39.63 38.81
N GLN A 70 19.86 -38.91 39.70
CA GLN A 70 20.07 -38.95 41.15
C GLN A 70 19.56 -40.27 41.74
N GLY A 71 20.43 -41.29 41.71
CA GLY A 71 20.36 -42.45 42.59
C GLY A 71 20.26 -43.80 41.88
N LEU A 72 21.41 -44.50 41.80
CA LEU A 72 21.40 -45.95 41.99
C LEU A 72 21.12 -46.22 43.49
N GLY A 73 19.85 -46.13 43.87
CA GLY A 73 19.39 -46.20 45.26
C GLY A 73 18.43 -47.37 45.51
N SER A 74 18.98 -48.52 45.88
CA SER A 74 18.27 -49.71 46.39
C SER A 74 17.20 -50.36 45.50
N SER A 75 17.46 -51.60 45.07
CA SER A 75 16.42 -52.48 44.53
C SER A 75 15.37 -52.82 45.61
N THR A 76 14.12 -52.41 45.40
CA THR A 76 12.95 -53.06 46.04
C THR A 76 11.81 -53.16 45.05
N THR A 77 11.18 -54.33 44.98
CA THR A 77 10.15 -54.64 43.99
C THR A 77 8.77 -54.16 44.44
N THR A 78 8.09 -53.40 43.59
CA THR A 78 6.62 -53.46 43.48
C THR A 78 6.20 -53.12 42.05
N ALA A 79 5.08 -53.67 41.61
CA ALA A 79 4.55 -53.45 40.26
C ALA A 79 3.04 -53.19 40.35
N TRP A 80 2.51 -52.55 39.29
CA TRP A 80 1.11 -52.15 39.10
C TRP A 80 0.70 -50.89 39.89
N GLY A 81 0.02 -49.97 39.21
CA GLY A 81 -0.32 -48.65 39.72
C GLY A 81 -0.42 -47.63 38.58
N ALA A 82 -1.51 -47.70 37.81
CA ALA A 82 -1.76 -46.80 36.70
C ALA A 82 -2.49 -45.54 37.18
N ASP A 83 -1.74 -44.55 37.67
CA ASP A 83 -2.15 -43.15 37.60
C ASP A 83 -0.91 -42.24 37.71
N LYS A 84 -0.75 -41.27 36.80
CA LYS A 84 0.35 -40.29 36.88
C LYS A 84 0.03 -38.91 36.26
N ASP A 85 -1.25 -38.59 36.09
CA ASP A 85 -1.68 -37.23 35.75
C ASP A 85 -1.83 -36.35 37.00
N ALA A 86 -0.73 -36.24 37.76
CA ALA A 86 -0.64 -35.35 38.92
C ALA A 86 0.78 -34.76 39.08
N ASN A 87 0.88 -33.45 38.88
CA ASN A 87 2.01 -32.60 39.29
C ASN A 87 3.42 -33.04 38.81
N ALA A 88 3.57 -33.32 37.52
CA ALA A 88 4.85 -33.04 36.84
C ALA A 88 4.99 -31.51 36.70
N SER A 89 5.57 -30.86 37.71
CA SER A 89 5.95 -29.44 37.60
C SER A 89 6.92 -29.28 36.43
N ASN A 90 6.64 -28.36 35.49
CA ASN A 90 7.53 -28.08 34.36
C ASN A 90 8.84 -27.45 34.88
N VAL A 91 9.80 -28.29 35.25
CA VAL A 91 11.12 -27.85 35.71
C VAL A 91 11.82 -27.12 34.57
N THR A 92 12.23 -25.89 34.84
CA THR A 92 12.84 -24.98 33.86
C THR A 92 13.79 -24.04 34.57
N TRP A 93 14.55 -23.26 33.80
CA TRP A 93 15.56 -22.34 34.33
C TRP A 93 14.95 -21.23 35.19
N ASN A 94 15.38 -21.13 36.45
CA ASN A 94 15.02 -20.00 37.31
C ASN A 94 15.93 -18.81 36.98
N ILE A 95 15.48 -17.99 36.04
CA ILE A 95 16.19 -16.81 35.56
C ILE A 95 16.43 -15.80 36.69
N ASP A 96 15.47 -15.57 37.59
CA ASP A 96 15.67 -14.64 38.71
C ASP A 96 16.80 -15.06 39.65
N VAL A 97 16.96 -16.36 39.89
CA VAL A 97 18.11 -16.91 40.64
C VAL A 97 19.43 -16.65 39.92
N PHE A 98 19.49 -16.90 38.61
CA PHE A 98 20.71 -16.68 37.81
C PHE A 98 21.09 -15.18 37.74
N ILE A 99 20.12 -14.30 37.48
CA ILE A 99 20.34 -12.86 37.43
C ILE A 99 20.77 -12.33 38.81
N GLN A 100 20.18 -12.82 39.90
CA GLN A 100 20.60 -12.41 41.24
C GLN A 100 22.03 -12.88 41.57
N ALA A 101 22.38 -14.13 41.24
CA ALA A 101 23.74 -14.63 41.42
C ALA A 101 24.79 -13.84 40.62
N LEU A 102 24.42 -13.30 39.45
CA LEU A 102 25.26 -12.37 38.69
C LEU A 102 25.37 -10.99 39.33
N TYR A 103 24.30 -10.42 39.87
CA TYR A 103 24.36 -9.16 40.63
C TYR A 103 25.24 -9.26 41.88
N ASP A 104 25.14 -10.38 42.61
CA ASP A 104 25.91 -10.62 43.84
C ASP A 104 27.41 -10.87 43.56
N LEU A 105 27.75 -11.30 42.34
CA LEU A 105 29.12 -11.63 41.92
C LEU A 105 29.80 -10.51 41.12
N VAL A 106 29.07 -9.84 40.22
CA VAL A 106 29.56 -8.75 39.36
C VAL A 106 28.56 -7.57 39.37
N PRO A 107 28.52 -6.75 40.44
CA PRO A 107 27.67 -5.55 40.50
C PRO A 107 27.94 -4.53 39.38
N THR A 108 29.10 -4.61 38.72
CA THR A 108 29.56 -3.72 37.65
C THR A 108 29.19 -4.19 36.23
N LEU A 109 28.43 -5.27 36.08
CA LEU A 109 28.06 -5.83 34.77
C LEU A 109 27.15 -4.87 33.98
N ASN A 110 27.61 -4.39 32.82
CA ASN A 110 26.79 -3.56 31.94
C ASN A 110 25.79 -4.40 31.13
N TRP A 111 24.53 -4.43 31.58
CA TRP A 111 23.45 -5.14 30.92
C TRP A 111 23.12 -4.62 29.51
N LYS A 112 23.46 -3.37 29.16
CA LYS A 112 23.32 -2.89 27.78
C LYS A 112 24.32 -3.55 26.83
N ASP A 113 25.47 -3.97 27.35
CA ASP A 113 26.43 -4.75 26.59
C ASP A 113 26.02 -6.23 26.55
N VAL A 114 25.30 -6.76 27.55
CA VAL A 114 24.68 -8.10 27.47
C VAL A 114 23.65 -8.17 26.33
N VAL A 115 22.81 -7.13 26.15
CA VAL A 115 21.90 -7.03 24.99
C VAL A 115 22.69 -6.89 23.68
N SER A 116 23.83 -6.18 23.70
CA SER A 116 24.70 -6.03 22.53
C SER A 116 25.35 -7.37 22.12
N GLU A 117 25.75 -8.18 23.09
CA GLU A 117 26.41 -9.47 22.89
C GLU A 117 25.43 -10.62 22.61
N LEU A 118 24.17 -10.35 22.28
CA LEU A 118 23.27 -11.31 21.60
C LEU A 118 23.68 -11.53 20.14
N ASP A 119 24.48 -10.61 19.57
CA ASP A 119 25.07 -10.69 18.24
C ASP A 119 26.25 -11.69 18.18
N PHE A 120 25.97 -12.99 18.33
CA PHE A 120 26.97 -14.07 18.25
C PHE A 120 26.55 -15.22 17.32
N PRO A 121 27.52 -15.94 16.70
CA PRO A 121 27.21 -17.04 15.80
C PRO A 121 26.45 -18.18 16.49
N GLY A 122 25.31 -18.56 15.95
CA GLY A 122 24.46 -19.61 16.53
C GLY A 122 23.49 -19.13 17.61
N PHE A 123 23.36 -17.83 17.88
CA PHE A 123 22.17 -17.32 18.57
C PHE A 123 20.94 -17.53 17.69
N PHE A 124 19.87 -18.09 18.27
CA PHE A 124 18.52 -18.16 17.72
C PHE A 124 17.51 -18.23 18.87
N VAL A 125 16.22 -18.02 18.60
CA VAL A 125 15.14 -18.24 19.57
C VAL A 125 14.17 -19.28 19.02
N LYS A 126 14.19 -20.49 19.60
CA LYS A 126 13.41 -21.65 19.13
C LYS A 126 11.89 -21.42 19.11
N ASP A 127 11.34 -20.88 20.20
CA ASP A 127 9.89 -20.84 20.42
C ASP A 127 9.47 -19.77 21.44
N ARG A 128 8.17 -19.78 21.77
CA ARG A 128 7.48 -18.77 22.58
C ARG A 128 7.95 -18.73 24.04
N GLN A 129 8.27 -19.88 24.64
CA GLN A 129 8.77 -19.94 26.01
C GLN A 129 10.24 -19.53 26.07
N GLY A 130 11.02 -19.89 25.04
CA GLY A 130 12.38 -19.37 24.87
C GLY A 130 12.42 -17.85 24.81
N LEU A 131 11.54 -17.22 23.99
CA LEU A 131 11.44 -15.75 23.96
C LEU A 131 11.08 -15.18 25.33
N LYS A 132 10.09 -15.76 26.01
CA LYS A 132 9.65 -15.30 27.34
C LYS A 132 10.80 -15.28 28.36
N LEU A 133 11.58 -16.37 28.44
CA LEU A 133 12.68 -16.50 29.39
C LEU A 133 13.86 -15.58 29.05
N LEU A 134 14.21 -15.48 27.75
CA LEU A 134 15.23 -14.54 27.29
C LEU A 134 14.85 -13.10 27.65
N TRP A 135 13.65 -12.67 27.28
CA TRP A 135 13.21 -11.30 27.46
C TRP A 135 13.05 -10.94 28.94
N HIS A 136 12.51 -11.86 29.75
CA HIS A 136 12.48 -11.73 31.21
C HIS A 136 13.89 -11.54 31.80
N GLY A 137 14.86 -12.36 31.40
CA GLY A 137 16.25 -12.23 31.87
C GLY A 137 16.91 -10.90 31.50
N LEU A 138 16.72 -10.44 30.26
CA LEU A 138 17.24 -9.14 29.81
C LEU A 138 16.59 -7.97 30.58
N CYS A 139 15.26 -7.98 30.76
CA CYS A 139 14.57 -6.95 31.55
C CYS A 139 14.93 -7.01 33.04
N ARG A 140 15.03 -8.20 33.63
CA ARG A 140 15.39 -8.40 35.04
C ARG A 140 16.83 -8.01 35.36
N GLY A 141 17.74 -8.11 34.38
CA GLY A 141 19.12 -7.61 34.46
C GLY A 141 19.24 -6.10 34.21
N LEU A 142 18.46 -5.53 33.28
CA LEU A 142 18.38 -4.06 33.12
C LEU A 142 17.74 -3.38 34.33
N GLY A 143 16.81 -4.05 35.03
CA GLY A 143 16.20 -3.57 36.26
C GLY A 143 15.35 -2.31 36.04
N SER A 144 15.87 -1.15 36.42
CA SER A 144 15.25 0.16 36.20
C SER A 144 15.81 0.91 34.98
N GLU A 145 16.82 0.37 34.28
CA GLU A 145 17.36 0.98 33.09
C GLU A 145 16.43 0.84 31.87
N PRO A 146 16.30 1.87 31.01
CA PRO A 146 15.53 1.75 29.78
C PRO A 146 16.19 0.74 28.82
N PHE A 147 15.37 -0.09 28.19
CA PHE A 147 15.86 -1.10 27.24
C PHE A 147 16.64 -0.44 26.08
N PRO A 148 17.86 -0.91 25.75
CA PRO A 148 18.72 -0.28 24.76
C PRO A 148 18.31 -0.67 23.33
N THR A 149 17.22 -0.08 22.84
CA THR A 149 16.66 -0.37 21.51
C THR A 149 17.64 -0.07 20.37
N ASP A 150 18.59 0.85 20.56
CA ASP A 150 19.70 1.10 19.63
C ASP A 150 20.58 -0.14 19.39
N ARG A 151 20.73 -1.01 20.41
CA ARG A 151 21.49 -2.26 20.30
C ARG A 151 20.73 -3.38 19.59
N LEU A 152 19.39 -3.32 19.63
CA LEU A 152 18.51 -4.23 18.89
C LEU A 152 18.42 -3.86 17.40
N TYR A 153 18.30 -2.57 17.09
CA TYR A 153 18.05 -2.08 15.73
C TYR A 153 19.32 -1.81 14.88
N ARG A 154 20.51 -1.68 15.50
CA ARG A 154 21.80 -1.61 14.75
C ARG A 154 21.97 -2.80 13.81
N VAL A 155 22.79 -2.68 12.77
CA VAL A 155 23.16 -3.82 11.93
C VAL A 155 24.00 -4.81 12.74
N TRP A 156 23.52 -6.04 12.93
CA TRP A 156 24.27 -7.11 13.59
C TRP A 156 25.30 -7.75 12.64
N ARG A 157 26.39 -8.25 13.22
CA ARG A 157 27.40 -9.09 12.55
C ARG A 157 26.80 -10.43 12.13
N ASN A 158 25.88 -10.97 12.95
CA ASN A 158 25.18 -12.24 12.77
C ASN A 158 23.71 -11.97 12.37
N PRO A 159 23.42 -11.73 11.08
CA PRO A 159 22.06 -11.43 10.61
C PRO A 159 21.06 -12.57 10.85
N ASP A 160 21.45 -13.84 10.76
CA ASP A 160 20.62 -15.00 11.15
C ASP A 160 19.99 -14.81 12.53
N SER A 161 20.82 -14.42 13.49
CA SER A 161 20.47 -14.22 14.89
C SER A 161 19.52 -13.04 15.08
N GLN A 162 19.74 -11.95 14.34
CA GLN A 162 18.87 -10.78 14.35
C GLN A 162 17.50 -11.09 13.71
N VAL A 163 17.47 -11.82 12.59
CA VAL A 163 16.24 -12.25 11.90
C VAL A 163 15.47 -13.25 12.77
N SER A 164 16.14 -14.20 13.42
CA SER A 164 15.49 -15.15 14.35
C SER A 164 14.83 -14.43 15.53
N LEU A 165 15.51 -13.44 16.13
CA LEU A 165 14.95 -12.65 17.22
C LEU A 165 13.71 -11.86 16.77
N PHE A 166 13.82 -11.10 15.67
CA PHE A 166 12.67 -10.34 15.16
C PHE A 166 11.51 -11.24 14.72
N HIS A 167 11.78 -12.38 14.06
CA HIS A 167 10.72 -13.31 13.66
C HIS A 167 9.94 -13.83 14.87
N GLN A 168 10.63 -14.16 15.97
CA GLN A 168 9.97 -14.66 17.16
C GLN A 168 9.27 -13.55 17.97
N ILE A 169 9.80 -12.32 17.98
CA ILE A 169 9.11 -11.14 18.54
C ILE A 169 7.82 -10.84 17.78
N MET A 170 7.89 -10.71 16.44
CA MET A 170 6.73 -10.37 15.59
C MET A 170 5.65 -11.45 15.55
N LYS A 171 5.96 -12.67 16.00
CA LYS A 171 5.04 -13.79 16.17
C LYS A 171 4.42 -13.88 17.58
N ASN A 172 4.90 -13.07 18.53
CA ASN A 172 4.50 -13.08 19.94
C ASN A 172 4.50 -11.66 20.52
N SER A 173 3.84 -10.72 19.82
CA SER A 173 3.81 -9.30 20.21
C SER A 173 3.16 -9.05 21.57
N ASP A 174 2.41 -10.03 22.09
CA ASP A 174 1.85 -10.05 23.43
C ASP A 174 2.90 -10.30 24.53
N ILE A 175 4.01 -10.96 24.22
CA ILE A 175 5.18 -11.07 25.11
C ILE A 175 6.10 -9.86 24.95
N VAL A 176 6.37 -9.45 23.70
CA VAL A 176 7.30 -8.35 23.39
C VAL A 176 6.67 -7.43 22.34
N CYS A 177 6.16 -6.26 22.77
CA CYS A 177 5.83 -5.19 21.83
C CYS A 177 6.95 -4.14 21.85
N LEU A 178 7.51 -3.87 20.69
CA LEU A 178 8.64 -2.96 20.49
C LEU A 178 8.26 -1.51 20.77
N THR A 179 6.97 -1.17 20.74
CA THR A 179 6.44 0.14 21.14
C THR A 179 6.29 0.34 22.65
N ASP A 180 6.47 -0.71 23.46
CA ASP A 180 6.59 -0.59 24.93
C ASP A 180 7.94 0.06 25.33
N TYR A 181 8.86 0.26 24.37
CA TYR A 181 10.20 0.81 24.54
C TYR A 181 10.39 2.10 23.73
N LYS A 182 11.61 2.66 23.68
CA LYS A 182 11.89 3.87 22.90
C LYS A 182 12.04 3.55 21.40
N TYR A 183 11.15 4.09 20.57
CA TYR A 183 11.15 3.96 19.11
C TYR A 183 10.91 5.32 18.41
N ARG A 184 11.19 5.39 17.10
CA ARG A 184 10.74 6.46 16.18
C ARG A 184 9.37 6.09 15.61
N PRO A 185 8.29 6.84 15.90
CA PRO A 185 6.96 6.53 15.36
C PRO A 185 6.84 6.87 13.87
N VAL A 186 6.11 6.03 13.13
CA VAL A 186 5.55 6.40 11.82
C VAL A 186 4.53 7.53 12.04
N SER A 187 4.66 8.68 11.36
CA SER A 187 3.59 9.70 11.40
C SER A 187 2.38 9.20 10.61
N MET A 188 1.24 9.18 11.29
CA MET A 188 -0.07 8.73 10.79
C MET A 188 -1.12 9.85 10.77
N GLU A 189 -0.73 11.09 11.07
CA GLU A 189 -1.61 12.26 11.30
C GLU A 189 -2.59 12.57 10.16
N ILE A 190 -2.31 12.07 8.96
CA ILE A 190 -3.14 12.26 7.76
C ILE A 190 -4.27 11.23 7.61
N LEU A 191 -4.20 10.08 8.29
CA LEU A 191 -5.17 9.00 8.13
C LEU A 191 -6.54 9.39 8.72
N LYS A 192 -7.63 9.03 8.04
CA LYS A 192 -9.01 9.31 8.50
C LYS A 192 -9.60 8.17 9.31
N ALA A 193 -9.31 6.93 8.92
CA ALA A 193 -9.45 5.76 9.76
C ALA A 193 -8.05 5.40 10.27
N LEU A 194 -7.85 5.31 11.58
CA LEU A 194 -6.60 4.79 12.13
C LEU A 194 -6.67 3.25 12.19
N PRO A 195 -5.53 2.54 12.06
CA PRO A 195 -5.46 1.11 12.39
C PRO A 195 -5.86 0.87 13.86
N GLU A 196 -6.34 -0.34 14.17
CA GLU A 196 -6.76 -0.70 15.53
C GLU A 196 -5.59 -0.60 16.53
N ASP A 197 -5.72 0.28 17.53
CA ASP A 197 -4.64 0.56 18.49
C ASP A 197 -4.37 -0.59 19.46
N ASP A 198 -5.41 -1.34 19.86
CA ASP A 198 -5.31 -2.46 20.82
C ASP A 198 -4.55 -3.68 20.26
N ASN A 199 -4.36 -3.76 18.94
CA ASN A 199 -3.65 -4.86 18.29
C ASN A 199 -2.12 -4.69 18.44
N ARG A 200 -1.49 -5.52 19.29
CA ARG A 200 -0.04 -5.49 19.53
C ARG A 200 0.80 -5.93 18.32
N ASP A 201 0.28 -6.80 17.45
CA ASP A 201 0.96 -7.19 16.21
C ASP A 201 1.00 -6.03 15.20
N VAL A 202 -0.09 -5.26 15.08
CA VAL A 202 -0.12 -4.01 14.29
C VAL A 202 0.74 -2.93 14.94
N SER A 203 0.73 -2.81 16.27
CA SER A 203 1.48 -1.79 16.98
C SER A 203 3.00 -1.89 16.79
N ASN A 204 3.56 -3.09 16.67
CA ASN A 204 4.98 -3.27 16.32
C ASN A 204 5.37 -2.53 15.02
N TRP A 205 4.49 -2.47 14.02
CA TRP A 205 4.73 -1.76 12.76
C TRP A 205 4.65 -0.23 12.85
N LYS A 206 4.27 0.33 14.01
CA LYS A 206 4.37 1.78 14.30
C LYS A 206 5.83 2.23 14.47
N SER A 207 6.80 1.31 14.56
CA SER A 207 8.23 1.60 14.66
C SER A 207 8.92 1.73 13.29
N LEU A 208 9.41 2.94 12.97
CA LEU A 208 10.29 3.17 11.83
C LEU A 208 11.64 2.45 11.98
N ASP A 209 12.14 2.29 13.20
CA ASP A 209 13.38 1.56 13.47
C ASP A 209 13.24 0.08 13.05
N LEU A 210 12.10 -0.56 13.36
CA LEU A 210 11.81 -1.93 12.91
C LEU A 210 11.78 -2.01 11.37
N ILE A 211 11.07 -1.10 10.70
CA ILE A 211 10.95 -1.12 9.24
C ILE A 211 12.31 -0.90 8.57
N GLU A 212 13.13 0.04 9.07
CA GLU A 212 14.49 0.24 8.55
C GLU A 212 15.40 -0.97 8.79
N THR A 213 15.42 -1.55 10.00
CA THR A 213 16.24 -2.74 10.29
C THR A 213 15.82 -3.94 9.45
N LEU A 214 14.52 -4.19 9.27
CA LEU A 214 14.03 -5.29 8.43
C LEU A 214 14.37 -5.06 6.94
N LEU A 215 14.24 -3.83 6.42
CA LEU A 215 14.67 -3.52 5.05
C LEU A 215 16.17 -3.79 4.86
N ASN A 216 17.02 -3.30 5.77
CA ASN A 216 18.48 -3.53 5.73
C ASN A 216 18.85 -5.03 5.84
N LEU A 217 18.02 -5.85 6.49
CA LEU A 217 18.19 -7.31 6.54
C LEU A 217 17.73 -8.00 5.25
N SER A 218 16.73 -7.46 4.53
CA SER A 218 16.24 -8.03 3.26
C SER A 218 17.27 -8.00 2.13
N GLU A 219 18.22 -7.05 2.17
CA GLU A 219 19.33 -6.95 1.20
C GLU A 219 20.23 -8.20 1.18
N LYS A 220 20.30 -8.91 2.31
CA LYS A 220 21.15 -10.09 2.47
C LYS A 220 20.40 -11.31 1.92
N VAL A 221 20.72 -11.67 0.67
CA VAL A 221 20.06 -12.70 -0.16
C VAL A 221 19.70 -13.99 0.60
N GLN A 222 20.55 -14.46 1.51
CA GLN A 222 20.34 -15.68 2.30
C GLN A 222 19.12 -15.61 3.25
N TYR A 223 18.68 -14.42 3.64
CA TYR A 223 17.61 -14.20 4.62
C TYR A 223 16.40 -13.46 4.04
N SER A 224 16.50 -12.98 2.79
CA SER A 224 15.44 -12.27 2.07
C SER A 224 14.09 -12.96 2.21
N SER A 225 13.97 -14.27 1.96
CA SER A 225 12.71 -15.03 2.12
C SER A 225 12.07 -14.87 3.51
N HIS A 226 12.85 -15.14 4.57
CA HIS A 226 12.39 -15.05 5.96
C HIS A 226 11.97 -13.63 6.36
N VAL A 227 12.62 -12.61 5.80
CA VAL A 227 12.27 -11.20 6.03
C VAL A 227 11.04 -10.80 5.21
N HIS A 228 10.92 -11.25 3.97
CA HIS A 228 9.75 -10.98 3.11
C HIS A 228 8.48 -11.62 3.71
N ASP A 229 8.61 -12.78 4.36
CA ASP A 229 7.52 -13.42 5.11
C ASP A 229 6.96 -12.54 6.24
N LEU A 230 7.81 -11.78 6.95
CA LEU A 230 7.37 -10.86 8.01
C LEU A 230 6.50 -9.72 7.45
N PHE A 231 6.81 -9.22 6.27
CA PHE A 231 6.03 -8.16 5.62
C PHE A 231 4.67 -8.65 5.06
N LYS A 232 4.39 -9.96 5.00
CA LYS A 232 3.08 -10.47 4.56
C LYS A 232 1.93 -10.04 5.47
N TYR A 233 2.17 -9.97 6.79
CA TYR A 233 1.17 -9.54 7.76
C TYR A 233 0.76 -8.06 7.58
N PRO A 234 1.66 -7.07 7.65
CA PRO A 234 1.26 -5.66 7.54
C PRO A 234 0.71 -5.29 6.16
N VAL A 235 1.12 -5.96 5.07
CA VAL A 235 0.52 -5.77 3.74
C VAL A 235 -0.97 -6.17 3.71
N GLN A 236 -1.41 -7.06 4.60
CA GLN A 236 -2.81 -7.51 4.69
C GLN A 236 -3.60 -6.78 5.79
N HIS A 237 -2.98 -6.52 6.95
CA HIS A 237 -3.68 -6.03 8.14
C HIS A 237 -3.52 -4.53 8.43
N CYS A 238 -2.44 -3.89 7.98
CA CYS A 238 -2.20 -2.45 8.18
C CYS A 238 -1.43 -1.82 7.01
N PRO A 239 -1.93 -1.94 5.76
CA PRO A 239 -1.20 -1.55 4.55
C PRO A 239 -0.90 -0.05 4.49
N ASP A 240 -1.73 0.78 5.13
CA ASP A 240 -1.58 2.25 5.16
C ASP A 240 -0.50 2.70 6.14
N LEU A 241 -0.48 2.15 7.36
CA LEU A 241 0.64 2.25 8.28
C LEU A 241 1.96 1.81 7.61
N LEU A 242 1.95 0.66 6.93
CA LEU A 242 3.14 0.17 6.23
C LEU A 242 3.57 1.10 5.10
N MET A 243 2.64 1.57 4.25
CA MET A 243 2.96 2.49 3.17
C MET A 243 3.54 3.81 3.69
N LEU A 244 2.96 4.38 4.75
CA LEU A 244 3.47 5.59 5.38
C LEU A 244 4.84 5.37 6.03
N GLY A 245 5.08 4.21 6.63
CA GLY A 245 6.40 3.81 7.13
C GLY A 245 7.43 3.72 6.01
N LEU A 246 7.15 2.96 4.95
CA LEU A 246 8.03 2.77 3.79
C LEU A 246 8.32 4.06 3.01
N LEU A 247 7.47 5.09 3.12
CA LEU A 247 7.72 6.43 2.57
C LEU A 247 8.59 7.31 3.50
N GLN A 248 8.48 7.10 4.82
CA GLN A 248 9.21 7.86 5.85
C GLN A 248 10.60 7.29 6.17
N THR A 249 10.89 6.02 5.81
CA THR A 249 12.21 5.44 6.04
C THR A 249 13.33 6.17 5.27
N SER A 250 14.43 6.39 5.97
CA SER A 250 15.57 7.23 5.57
C SER A 250 16.59 6.53 4.66
N GLY A 251 16.51 5.20 4.57
CA GLY A 251 17.38 4.36 3.73
C GLY A 251 17.19 4.55 2.21
N PRO A 252 17.95 3.85 1.37
CA PRO A 252 17.82 3.93 -0.09
C PRO A 252 16.49 3.34 -0.59
N MET A 253 16.12 3.65 -1.83
CA MET A 253 14.92 3.09 -2.47
C MET A 253 15.27 1.76 -3.17
N GLN A 254 15.60 0.74 -2.38
CA GLN A 254 16.05 -0.59 -2.84
C GLN A 254 14.93 -1.42 -3.50
N GLY A 255 15.32 -2.50 -4.19
CA GLY A 255 14.40 -3.37 -4.94
C GLY A 255 13.20 -3.87 -4.13
N PHE A 256 13.43 -4.49 -2.96
CA PHE A 256 12.33 -5.00 -2.13
C PHE A 256 11.44 -3.87 -1.55
N ARG A 257 12.01 -2.70 -1.23
CA ARG A 257 11.22 -1.51 -0.84
C ARG A 257 10.31 -1.05 -1.99
N GLN A 258 10.80 -1.04 -3.22
CA GLN A 258 9.98 -0.75 -4.41
C GLN A 258 8.93 -1.84 -4.69
N GLU A 259 9.24 -3.11 -4.45
CA GLU A 259 8.30 -4.23 -4.57
C GLU A 259 7.14 -4.08 -3.57
N LEU A 260 7.44 -3.83 -2.29
CA LEU A 260 6.43 -3.56 -1.26
C LEU A 260 5.57 -2.33 -1.61
N LEU A 261 6.19 -1.21 -2.00
CA LEU A 261 5.44 -0.02 -2.43
C LEU A 261 4.55 -0.30 -3.65
N THR A 262 5.00 -1.10 -4.61
CA THR A 262 4.22 -1.52 -5.78
C THR A 262 3.01 -2.37 -5.38
N ASN A 263 3.23 -3.36 -4.50
CA ASN A 263 2.17 -4.22 -3.95
C ASN A 263 1.12 -3.40 -3.18
N LEU A 264 1.55 -2.42 -2.38
CA LEU A 264 0.67 -1.52 -1.64
C LEU A 264 -0.10 -0.55 -2.55
N VAL A 265 0.52 -0.04 -3.62
CA VAL A 265 -0.21 0.77 -4.62
C VAL A 265 -1.32 -0.03 -5.30
N PHE A 266 -1.13 -1.33 -5.58
CA PHE A 266 -2.25 -2.20 -6.02
C PHE A 266 -3.39 -2.26 -4.99
N VAL A 267 -3.07 -2.36 -3.69
CA VAL A 267 -4.08 -2.33 -2.61
C VAL A 267 -4.85 -1.00 -2.60
N PHE A 268 -4.19 0.15 -2.73
CA PHE A 268 -4.88 1.46 -2.71
C PHE A 268 -5.57 1.87 -4.01
N LEU A 269 -5.16 1.31 -5.16
CA LEU A 269 -5.95 1.38 -6.39
C LEU A 269 -7.27 0.60 -6.24
N SER A 270 -7.29 -0.47 -5.44
CA SER A 270 -8.53 -1.13 -4.99
C SER A 270 -9.30 -0.31 -3.92
N ASN A 271 -10.29 -0.93 -3.30
CA ASN A 271 -11.24 -0.27 -2.39
C ASN A 271 -10.77 -0.29 -0.93
N HIS A 272 -9.96 0.70 -0.52
CA HIS A 272 -9.51 0.87 0.86
C HIS A 272 -9.87 2.29 1.39
N PRO A 273 -10.35 2.46 2.63
CA PRO A 273 -10.88 3.75 3.12
C PRO A 273 -9.87 4.91 3.05
N ASN A 274 -8.60 4.66 3.36
CA ASN A 274 -7.54 5.68 3.32
C ASN A 274 -6.89 5.86 1.92
N SER A 275 -7.31 5.15 0.87
CA SER A 275 -6.61 5.09 -0.44
C SER A 275 -6.23 6.46 -1.01
N ALA A 276 -7.17 7.41 -1.05
CA ALA A 276 -6.92 8.72 -1.65
C ALA A 276 -5.82 9.50 -0.91
N ILE A 277 -5.78 9.40 0.42
CA ILE A 277 -4.84 10.16 1.25
C ILE A 277 -3.45 9.51 1.26
N VAL A 278 -3.40 8.18 1.33
CA VAL A 278 -2.14 7.43 1.30
C VAL A 278 -1.45 7.56 -0.05
N LEU A 279 -2.20 7.50 -1.16
CA LEU A 279 -1.66 7.77 -2.49
C LEU A 279 -1.25 9.24 -2.66
N GLN A 280 -2.00 10.19 -2.08
CA GLN A 280 -1.62 11.61 -2.08
C GLN A 280 -0.33 11.87 -1.30
N ALA A 281 -0.11 11.19 -0.17
CA ALA A 281 1.15 11.24 0.57
C ALA A 281 2.31 10.64 -0.25
N ALA A 282 2.09 9.48 -0.86
CA ALA A 282 3.07 8.83 -1.73
C ALA A 282 3.46 9.69 -2.94
N TRP A 283 2.51 10.42 -3.53
CA TRP A 283 2.77 11.30 -4.68
C TRP A 283 3.49 12.60 -4.29
N ASN A 284 3.25 13.13 -3.09
CA ASN A 284 3.84 14.37 -2.60
C ASN A 284 5.11 14.19 -1.78
N VAL A 285 5.57 12.94 -1.57
CA VAL A 285 6.88 12.66 -0.95
C VAL A 285 7.99 13.35 -1.74
N GLN A 286 8.86 14.10 -1.05
CA GLN A 286 9.99 14.80 -1.67
C GLN A 286 11.20 13.86 -1.75
N SER A 287 11.49 13.17 -0.64
CA SER A 287 12.43 12.04 -0.59
C SER A 287 12.02 10.97 -1.60
N HIS A 288 12.92 10.59 -2.50
CA HIS A 288 12.69 9.58 -3.54
C HIS A 288 11.53 9.87 -4.53
N ALA A 289 11.09 11.13 -4.69
CA ALA A 289 10.03 11.53 -5.64
C ALA A 289 10.24 10.97 -7.07
N ASN A 290 11.51 10.96 -7.51
CA ASN A 290 11.95 10.46 -8.82
C ASN A 290 11.79 8.95 -9.01
N VAL A 291 11.49 8.19 -7.95
CA VAL A 291 11.21 6.75 -8.00
C VAL A 291 9.74 6.48 -7.69
N VAL A 292 9.19 7.10 -6.64
CA VAL A 292 7.81 6.84 -6.18
C VAL A 292 6.76 7.31 -7.19
N ARG A 293 6.96 8.44 -7.89
CA ARG A 293 6.01 8.90 -8.91
C ARG A 293 5.99 8.00 -10.16
N PRO A 294 7.15 7.65 -10.78
CA PRO A 294 7.16 6.65 -11.86
C PRO A 294 6.60 5.29 -11.43
N LEU A 295 6.90 4.84 -10.20
CA LEU A 295 6.36 3.60 -9.64
C LEU A 295 4.82 3.63 -9.63
N ILE A 296 4.20 4.65 -9.02
CA ILE A 296 2.72 4.77 -8.98
C ILE A 296 2.12 4.76 -10.39
N MET A 297 2.69 5.52 -11.34
CA MET A 297 2.19 5.54 -12.73
C MET A 297 2.36 4.21 -13.45
N HIS A 298 3.45 3.47 -13.18
CA HIS A 298 3.68 2.15 -13.73
C HIS A 298 2.72 1.10 -13.13
N THR A 299 2.48 1.14 -11.82
CA THR A 299 1.49 0.26 -11.15
C THR A 299 0.08 0.53 -11.67
N MET A 300 -0.30 1.79 -11.93
CA MET A 300 -1.58 2.11 -12.59
C MET A 300 -1.70 1.46 -13.98
N ALA A 301 -0.64 1.52 -14.79
CA ALA A 301 -0.62 0.92 -16.12
C ALA A 301 -0.71 -0.61 -16.07
N ASP A 302 0.07 -1.25 -15.21
CA ASP A 302 0.02 -2.71 -15.01
C ASP A 302 -1.34 -3.17 -14.44
N TRP A 303 -1.91 -2.43 -13.48
CA TRP A 303 -3.23 -2.72 -12.93
C TRP A 303 -4.35 -2.66 -13.97
N TYR A 304 -4.24 -1.74 -14.93
CA TYR A 304 -5.11 -1.66 -16.10
C TYR A 304 -4.89 -2.83 -17.07
N MET A 305 -3.64 -3.17 -17.42
CA MET A 305 -3.33 -4.27 -18.33
C MET A 305 -3.76 -5.64 -17.78
N ARG A 306 -3.72 -5.83 -16.46
CA ARG A 306 -4.30 -6.99 -15.74
C ARG A 306 -5.83 -6.95 -15.64
N GLY A 307 -6.50 -6.10 -16.43
CA GLY A 307 -7.90 -5.69 -16.28
C GLY A 307 -8.94 -6.78 -16.54
N GLY A 308 -8.77 -7.55 -17.61
CA GLY A 308 -9.80 -8.49 -18.09
C GLY A 308 -11.16 -7.82 -18.26
N GLU A 309 -12.23 -8.50 -17.85
CA GLU A 309 -13.61 -7.99 -17.92
C GLU A 309 -13.85 -6.73 -17.06
N SER A 310 -13.00 -6.48 -16.06
CA SER A 310 -13.12 -5.34 -15.13
C SER A 310 -12.48 -4.03 -15.63
N GLU A 311 -11.93 -4.02 -16.85
CA GLU A 311 -11.11 -2.95 -17.41
C GLU A 311 -11.70 -1.53 -17.27
N GLN A 312 -13.00 -1.36 -17.55
CA GLN A 312 -13.69 -0.06 -17.45
C GLN A 312 -13.77 0.48 -16.01
N GLY A 313 -13.96 -0.40 -15.02
CA GLY A 313 -13.97 -0.01 -13.60
C GLY A 313 -12.60 0.45 -13.13
N ARG A 314 -11.53 -0.26 -13.54
CA ARG A 314 -10.15 0.13 -13.26
C ARG A 314 -9.78 1.44 -13.94
N LEU A 315 -10.20 1.64 -15.20
CA LEU A 315 -9.95 2.85 -15.96
C LEU A 315 -10.61 4.09 -15.31
N SER A 316 -11.86 3.98 -14.83
CA SER A 316 -12.47 5.04 -14.01
C SER A 316 -11.61 5.32 -12.79
N ARG A 317 -11.29 4.28 -12.01
CA ARG A 317 -10.58 4.43 -10.74
C ARG A 317 -9.17 5.03 -10.91
N ILE A 318 -8.49 4.71 -12.00
CA ILE A 318 -7.21 5.35 -12.39
C ILE A 318 -7.43 6.83 -12.72
N LEU A 319 -8.47 7.19 -13.47
CA LEU A 319 -8.80 8.59 -13.76
C LEU A 319 -9.15 9.39 -12.50
N ASP A 320 -9.92 8.78 -11.59
CA ASP A 320 -10.32 9.37 -10.31
C ASP A 320 -9.07 9.70 -9.47
N VAL A 321 -8.18 8.72 -9.26
CA VAL A 321 -6.91 8.95 -8.55
C VAL A 321 -5.99 9.92 -9.30
N ALA A 322 -5.90 9.86 -10.63
CA ALA A 322 -5.08 10.78 -11.40
C ALA A 322 -5.55 12.25 -11.33
N GLN A 323 -6.84 12.49 -11.02
CA GLN A 323 -7.35 13.82 -10.67
C GLN A 323 -6.99 14.22 -9.24
N ASP A 324 -7.22 13.33 -8.25
CA ASP A 324 -6.86 13.58 -6.84
C ASP A 324 -5.37 13.96 -6.68
N LEU A 325 -4.48 13.22 -7.35
CA LEU A 325 -3.03 13.44 -7.39
C LEU A 325 -2.62 14.66 -8.23
N LYS A 326 -3.54 15.28 -8.98
CA LYS A 326 -3.28 16.29 -10.03
C LYS A 326 -2.24 15.81 -11.05
N ALA A 327 -2.27 14.51 -11.35
CA ALA A 327 -1.27 13.78 -12.12
C ALA A 327 -1.68 13.48 -13.57
N LEU A 328 -2.93 13.74 -13.96
CA LEU A 328 -3.47 13.33 -15.27
C LEU A 328 -2.57 13.72 -16.46
N SER A 329 -2.04 14.95 -16.49
CA SER A 329 -1.17 15.41 -17.58
C SER A 329 0.15 14.62 -17.68
N VAL A 330 0.71 14.22 -16.54
CA VAL A 330 1.93 13.42 -16.44
C VAL A 330 1.64 11.95 -16.81
N LEU A 331 0.50 11.42 -16.39
CA LEU A 331 0.08 10.07 -16.75
C LEU A 331 -0.21 9.95 -18.25
N LEU A 332 -0.84 10.98 -18.85
CA LEU A 332 -1.08 11.08 -20.30
C LEU A 332 0.18 11.41 -21.12
N SER A 333 1.31 11.77 -20.49
CA SER A 333 2.59 11.86 -21.20
C SER A 333 3.32 10.52 -21.32
N SER A 334 2.84 9.47 -20.64
CA SER A 334 3.43 8.12 -20.66
C SER A 334 3.32 7.44 -22.04
N ASN A 335 4.31 6.59 -22.35
CA ASN A 335 4.36 5.81 -23.59
C ASN A 335 3.53 4.51 -23.54
N SER A 336 2.74 4.28 -22.48
CA SER A 336 1.78 3.17 -22.41
C SER A 336 0.53 3.50 -23.23
N PHE A 337 0.67 3.52 -24.56
CA PHE A 337 -0.39 3.97 -25.48
C PHE A 337 -1.76 3.29 -25.26
N PRO A 338 -1.88 1.98 -24.96
CA PRO A 338 -3.18 1.36 -24.69
C PRO A 338 -3.91 1.98 -23.49
N LEU A 339 -3.22 2.18 -22.35
CA LEU A 339 -3.79 2.89 -21.20
C LEU A 339 -4.12 4.33 -21.58
N VAL A 340 -3.17 5.02 -22.19
CA VAL A 340 -3.18 6.48 -22.33
C VAL A 340 -4.24 6.95 -23.33
N ILE A 341 -4.51 6.19 -24.40
CA ILE A 341 -5.60 6.47 -25.35
C ILE A 341 -6.97 6.22 -24.70
N ASP A 342 -7.15 5.10 -24.00
CA ASP A 342 -8.36 4.80 -23.23
C ASP A 342 -8.65 5.86 -22.17
N LEU A 343 -7.61 6.28 -21.43
CA LEU A 343 -7.69 7.29 -20.38
C LEU A 343 -7.98 8.69 -20.93
N ALA A 344 -7.38 9.07 -22.07
CA ALA A 344 -7.68 10.34 -22.75
C ALA A 344 -9.14 10.40 -23.22
N CYS A 345 -9.66 9.30 -23.78
CA CYS A 345 -11.07 9.19 -24.14
C CYS A 345 -11.99 9.36 -22.92
N LEU A 346 -11.68 8.70 -21.80
CA LEU A 346 -12.49 8.83 -20.58
C LEU A 346 -12.37 10.21 -19.92
N ALA A 347 -11.18 10.82 -19.93
CA ALA A 347 -10.95 12.17 -19.43
C ALA A 347 -11.71 13.21 -20.24
N SER A 348 -11.75 13.08 -21.58
CA SER A 348 -12.53 13.96 -22.44
C SER A 348 -14.03 13.85 -22.21
N ARG A 349 -14.55 12.65 -21.91
CA ARG A 349 -15.96 12.41 -21.54
C ARG A 349 -16.35 13.02 -20.18
N ARG A 350 -15.37 13.44 -19.37
CA ARG A 350 -15.56 14.17 -18.11
C ARG A 350 -15.05 15.61 -18.20
N GLU A 351 -14.83 16.13 -19.41
CA GLU A 351 -14.37 17.49 -19.69
C GLU A 351 -12.98 17.85 -19.10
N TYR A 352 -12.25 16.87 -18.57
CA TYR A 352 -10.91 17.02 -17.99
C TYR A 352 -9.79 17.16 -19.05
N LEU A 353 -10.09 16.91 -20.33
CA LEU A 353 -9.13 16.94 -21.44
C LEU A 353 -9.81 17.39 -22.74
N LYS A 354 -9.13 18.25 -23.51
CA LYS A 354 -9.51 18.54 -24.90
C LYS A 354 -8.88 17.50 -25.83
N LEU A 355 -9.64 16.44 -26.13
CA LEU A 355 -9.15 15.28 -26.87
C LEU A 355 -8.51 15.62 -28.22
N ASP A 356 -9.17 16.47 -29.02
CA ASP A 356 -8.69 16.91 -30.34
C ASP A 356 -7.26 17.45 -30.28
N LYS A 357 -7.02 18.51 -29.49
CA LYS A 357 -5.66 19.06 -29.33
C LYS A 357 -4.68 18.00 -28.83
N TRP A 358 -5.06 17.22 -27.82
CA TRP A 358 -4.16 16.22 -27.22
C TRP A 358 -3.77 15.11 -28.21
N LEU A 359 -4.68 14.68 -29.08
CA LEU A 359 -4.40 13.74 -30.16
C LEU A 359 -3.43 14.34 -31.17
N ASN A 360 -3.68 15.58 -31.64
CA ASN A 360 -2.79 16.26 -32.57
C ASN A 360 -1.38 16.45 -31.99
N ASP A 361 -1.28 16.90 -30.72
CA ASP A 361 -0.01 17.03 -29.99
C ASP A 361 0.74 15.67 -29.93
N LYS A 362 0.05 14.58 -29.56
CA LYS A 362 0.65 13.24 -29.44
C LYS A 362 0.96 12.56 -30.78
N ILE A 363 0.17 12.78 -31.83
CA ILE A 363 0.45 12.32 -33.20
C ILE A 363 1.69 13.05 -33.74
N PHE A 364 1.86 14.35 -33.46
CA PHE A 364 3.06 15.09 -33.87
C PHE A 364 4.33 14.58 -33.15
N GLU A 365 4.23 14.31 -31.84
CA GLU A 365 5.32 13.80 -31.01
C GLU A 365 5.74 12.36 -31.38
N HIS A 366 4.80 11.42 -31.45
CA HIS A 366 5.07 9.98 -31.59
C HIS A 366 4.88 9.42 -33.00
N LYS A 367 4.22 10.16 -33.90
CA LYS A 367 4.01 9.82 -35.31
C LYS A 367 3.30 8.48 -35.49
N GLU A 368 3.65 7.74 -36.54
CA GLU A 368 2.97 6.52 -36.98
C GLU A 368 2.76 5.45 -35.88
N PRO A 369 3.72 5.13 -34.98
CA PRO A 369 3.48 4.24 -33.84
C PRO A 369 2.25 4.59 -32.98
N PHE A 370 1.97 5.87 -32.75
CA PHE A 370 0.80 6.30 -31.99
C PHE A 370 -0.49 6.26 -32.83
N ILE A 371 -0.40 6.52 -34.13
CA ILE A 371 -1.52 6.33 -35.08
C ILE A 371 -1.91 4.83 -35.14
N GLN A 372 -0.94 3.92 -35.23
CA GLN A 372 -1.16 2.46 -35.17
C GLN A 372 -1.80 2.02 -33.86
N ALA A 373 -1.39 2.60 -32.72
CA ALA A 373 -2.04 2.37 -31.43
C ALA A 373 -3.49 2.88 -31.39
N CYS A 374 -3.77 4.07 -31.93
CA CYS A 374 -5.12 4.62 -32.05
C CYS A 374 -6.03 3.75 -32.93
N VAL A 375 -5.55 3.30 -34.09
CA VAL A 375 -6.28 2.37 -34.97
C VAL A 375 -6.52 1.04 -34.26
N SER A 376 -5.55 0.50 -33.52
CA SER A 376 -5.71 -0.75 -32.76
C SER A 376 -6.72 -0.62 -31.63
N PHE A 377 -6.73 0.51 -30.92
CA PHE A 377 -7.74 0.87 -29.94
C PHE A 377 -9.15 0.92 -30.56
N LEU A 378 -9.31 1.57 -31.71
CA LEU A 378 -10.59 1.66 -32.41
C LEU A 378 -11.07 0.27 -32.90
N LYS A 379 -10.17 -0.58 -33.43
CA LYS A 379 -10.47 -1.99 -33.74
C LYS A 379 -10.99 -2.75 -32.50
N ARG A 380 -10.41 -2.51 -31.32
CA ARG A 380 -10.76 -3.16 -30.05
C ARG A 380 -12.08 -2.66 -29.44
N ARG A 381 -12.35 -1.36 -29.48
CA ARG A 381 -13.54 -0.75 -28.84
C ARG A 381 -14.77 -0.68 -29.73
N CYS A 382 -14.62 -0.61 -31.06
CA CYS A 382 -15.72 -0.41 -32.00
C CYS A 382 -15.56 -1.27 -33.27
N PRO A 383 -15.48 -2.62 -33.17
CA PRO A 383 -15.26 -3.50 -34.31
C PRO A 383 -16.27 -3.33 -35.46
N GLN A 384 -17.47 -2.81 -35.18
CA GLN A 384 -18.48 -2.47 -36.19
C GLN A 384 -18.01 -1.44 -37.25
N ILE A 385 -16.98 -0.62 -36.97
CA ILE A 385 -16.43 0.32 -37.97
C ILE A 385 -15.51 -0.37 -39.00
N MET A 386 -15.22 -1.66 -38.83
CA MET A 386 -14.43 -2.47 -39.79
C MET A 386 -15.31 -3.10 -40.89
N GLY A 387 -16.59 -2.75 -40.97
CA GLY A 387 -17.52 -3.25 -41.99
C GLY A 387 -18.10 -4.64 -41.73
N GLY A 388 -17.69 -5.31 -40.64
CA GLY A 388 -18.26 -6.60 -40.23
C GLY A 388 -19.66 -6.45 -39.65
N ILE A 389 -20.58 -7.36 -40.03
CA ILE A 389 -21.93 -7.47 -39.44
C ILE A 389 -21.82 -8.14 -38.05
N VAL A 390 -21.22 -7.43 -37.09
CA VAL A 390 -21.16 -7.84 -35.69
C VAL A 390 -22.54 -7.63 -35.08
N LYS A 391 -23.24 -8.72 -34.74
CA LYS A 391 -24.47 -8.65 -33.93
C LYS A 391 -24.15 -7.96 -32.60
N GLU A 392 -24.99 -7.03 -32.16
CA GLU A 392 -24.82 -6.25 -30.92
C GLU A 392 -24.71 -7.09 -29.64
N GLU A 393 -25.08 -8.36 -29.72
CA GLU A 393 -25.25 -9.34 -28.64
C GLU A 393 -23.94 -9.75 -27.92
N ASN A 394 -22.77 -9.50 -28.51
CA ASN A 394 -21.47 -9.99 -28.00
C ASN A 394 -20.49 -8.90 -27.51
N LEU A 395 -20.88 -7.62 -27.44
CA LEU A 395 -20.05 -6.56 -26.83
C LEU A 395 -20.73 -5.96 -25.60
N PRO A 396 -20.03 -5.81 -24.45
CA PRO A 396 -20.55 -5.08 -23.30
C PRO A 396 -20.91 -3.64 -23.68
N LYS A 397 -22.11 -3.18 -23.33
CA LYS A 397 -22.57 -1.80 -23.60
C LYS A 397 -21.68 -0.73 -22.96
N SER A 398 -20.93 -1.08 -21.92
CA SER A 398 -19.91 -0.25 -21.27
C SER A 398 -18.60 -0.08 -22.07
N ALA A 399 -18.34 -0.93 -23.07
CA ALA A 399 -17.13 -0.87 -23.90
C ALA A 399 -17.29 0.01 -25.15
N GLN A 400 -18.51 0.45 -25.47
CA GLN A 400 -18.78 1.29 -26.64
C GLN A 400 -18.32 2.74 -26.39
N LEU A 401 -17.63 3.33 -27.37
CA LEU A 401 -17.23 4.74 -27.34
C LEU A 401 -18.41 5.64 -27.71
N PRO A 402 -18.56 6.83 -27.09
CA PRO A 402 -19.49 7.83 -27.57
C PRO A 402 -19.19 8.23 -29.02
N THR A 403 -20.25 8.51 -29.78
CA THR A 403 -20.17 8.94 -31.18
C THR A 403 -19.30 10.17 -31.40
N GLU A 404 -19.33 11.12 -30.45
CA GLU A 404 -18.51 12.33 -30.47
C GLU A 404 -17.02 12.02 -30.31
N THR A 405 -16.66 11.19 -29.31
CA THR A 405 -15.29 10.72 -29.09
C THR A 405 -14.74 9.99 -30.32
N LEU A 406 -15.55 9.09 -30.90
CA LEU A 406 -15.21 8.33 -32.10
C LEU A 406 -15.01 9.25 -33.33
N ALA A 407 -15.90 10.22 -33.53
CA ALA A 407 -15.80 11.19 -34.63
C ALA A 407 -14.55 12.08 -34.49
N THR A 408 -14.25 12.58 -33.28
CA THR A 408 -13.02 13.37 -33.01
C THR A 408 -11.77 12.56 -33.34
N MET A 409 -11.69 11.31 -32.88
CA MET A 409 -10.53 10.46 -33.17
C MET A 409 -10.34 10.19 -34.66
N LEU A 410 -11.42 9.83 -35.38
CA LEU A 410 -11.35 9.56 -36.81
C LEU A 410 -11.01 10.81 -37.62
N SER A 411 -11.55 11.97 -37.25
CA SER A 411 -11.23 13.25 -37.90
C SER A 411 -9.76 13.65 -37.70
N CYS A 412 -9.18 13.40 -36.53
CA CYS A 412 -7.74 13.58 -36.31
C CYS A 412 -6.94 12.60 -37.19
N LEU A 413 -7.25 11.30 -37.14
CA LEU A 413 -6.51 10.27 -37.88
C LEU A 413 -6.56 10.47 -39.41
N GLN A 414 -7.69 10.94 -39.95
CA GLN A 414 -7.81 11.26 -41.38
C GLN A 414 -6.84 12.35 -41.85
N GLN A 415 -6.56 13.37 -41.02
CA GLN A 415 -5.63 14.44 -41.38
C GLN A 415 -4.19 13.94 -41.59
N TYR A 416 -3.80 12.87 -40.90
CA TYR A 416 -2.47 12.27 -40.99
C TYR A 416 -2.43 11.00 -41.87
N ALA A 417 -3.56 10.54 -42.42
CA ALA A 417 -3.64 9.33 -43.23
C ALA A 417 -2.78 9.37 -44.50
N GLY A 418 -2.51 10.56 -45.05
CA GLY A 418 -1.59 10.75 -46.19
C GLY A 418 -0.09 10.68 -45.85
N GLY A 419 0.28 10.55 -44.57
CA GLY A 419 1.66 10.56 -44.07
C GLY A 419 2.11 9.29 -43.34
N VAL A 420 1.41 8.17 -43.55
CA VAL A 420 1.68 6.86 -42.92
C VAL A 420 1.75 5.75 -43.97
N SER A 421 2.12 4.53 -43.55
CA SER A 421 2.09 3.34 -44.41
C SER A 421 0.72 3.12 -45.07
N GLN A 422 0.74 2.60 -46.30
CA GLN A 422 -0.45 2.47 -47.14
C GLN A 422 -1.56 1.62 -46.50
N GLU A 423 -1.21 0.48 -45.89
CA GLU A 423 -2.17 -0.39 -45.17
C GLU A 423 -2.87 0.35 -44.02
N LEU A 424 -2.14 1.20 -43.29
CA LEU A 424 -2.69 2.01 -42.20
C LEU A 424 -3.59 3.12 -42.73
N SER A 425 -3.21 3.76 -43.85
CA SER A 425 -4.01 4.76 -44.54
C SER A 425 -5.35 4.19 -45.03
N GLU A 426 -5.31 3.06 -45.74
CA GLU A 426 -6.50 2.33 -46.23
C GLU A 426 -7.40 1.88 -45.06
N THR A 427 -6.80 1.44 -43.95
CA THR A 427 -7.53 1.12 -42.71
C THR A 427 -8.26 2.34 -42.15
N ILE A 428 -7.59 3.50 -42.01
CA ILE A 428 -8.18 4.73 -41.45
C ILE A 428 -9.34 5.24 -42.33
N LEU A 429 -9.15 5.24 -43.66
CA LEU A 429 -10.17 5.65 -44.62
C LEU A 429 -11.40 4.74 -44.55
N THR A 430 -11.19 3.42 -44.45
CA THR A 430 -12.27 2.43 -44.29
C THR A 430 -13.04 2.64 -42.98
N MET A 431 -12.35 2.84 -41.86
CA MET A 431 -12.98 3.13 -40.57
C MET A 431 -13.85 4.39 -40.61
N ALA A 432 -13.34 5.47 -41.20
CA ALA A 432 -14.03 6.75 -41.29
C ALA A 432 -15.26 6.68 -42.21
N GLY A 433 -15.16 5.99 -43.35
CA GLY A 433 -16.29 5.73 -44.25
C GLY A 433 -17.43 4.97 -43.56
N ASN A 434 -17.09 3.85 -42.89
CA ASN A 434 -18.07 3.07 -42.12
C ASN A 434 -18.67 3.85 -40.94
N CYS A 435 -17.88 4.67 -40.25
CA CYS A 435 -18.39 5.52 -39.18
C CYS A 435 -19.36 6.60 -39.70
N SER A 436 -19.11 7.19 -40.88
CA SER A 436 -20.04 8.12 -41.51
C SER A 436 -21.39 7.46 -41.82
N ILE A 437 -21.39 6.21 -42.27
CA ILE A 437 -22.62 5.43 -42.52
C ILE A 437 -23.37 5.13 -41.21
N LEU A 438 -22.65 4.83 -40.12
CA LEU A 438 -23.25 4.59 -38.80
C LEU A 438 -23.85 5.87 -38.19
N LEU A 439 -23.20 7.02 -38.35
CA LEU A 439 -23.68 8.32 -37.85
C LEU A 439 -24.88 8.86 -38.64
N ASN A 440 -24.98 8.58 -39.94
CA ASN A 440 -26.07 9.03 -40.81
C ASN A 440 -27.31 8.12 -40.82
N LYS A 441 -27.40 7.10 -39.95
CA LYS A 441 -28.58 6.24 -39.86
C LYS A 441 -29.77 7.00 -39.26
N PRO A 442 -30.90 7.20 -39.97
CA PRO A 442 -32.05 7.92 -39.42
C PRO A 442 -32.69 7.14 -38.26
N ARG A 443 -33.00 7.84 -37.16
CA ARG A 443 -33.76 7.26 -36.04
C ARG A 443 -35.13 6.77 -36.54
N GLN A 444 -35.43 5.50 -36.34
CA GLN A 444 -36.80 5.00 -36.52
C GLN A 444 -37.73 5.63 -35.45
N PRO A 445 -38.97 6.00 -35.81
CA PRO A 445 -39.99 6.34 -34.81
C PRO A 445 -40.39 5.09 -34.01
N PRO A 446 -40.88 5.23 -32.77
CA PRO A 446 -41.19 4.10 -31.90
C PRO A 446 -42.32 3.22 -32.48
N PRO A 447 -42.25 1.88 -32.33
CA PRO A 447 -43.24 0.97 -32.87
C PRO A 447 -44.57 1.08 -32.10
N GLY A 448 -45.63 1.54 -32.78
CA GLY A 448 -46.95 1.68 -32.15
C GLY A 448 -48.11 2.10 -33.07
N VAL A 449 -47.88 2.47 -34.33
CA VAL A 449 -48.95 2.89 -35.26
C VAL A 449 -49.18 1.83 -36.35
N VAL A 450 -50.19 0.98 -36.14
CA VAL A 450 -50.67 0.03 -37.17
C VAL A 450 -51.48 0.79 -38.23
N LYS A 451 -51.24 0.49 -39.51
CA LYS A 451 -52.17 0.80 -40.61
C LYS A 451 -52.49 -0.48 -41.38
N THR A 452 -53.78 -0.79 -41.48
CA THR A 452 -54.31 -2.04 -42.05
C THR A 452 -54.42 -2.01 -43.58
N PRO A 453 -54.14 -3.10 -44.31
CA PRO A 453 -54.22 -3.14 -45.76
C PRO A 453 -55.57 -3.67 -46.31
N ARG A 454 -56.21 -2.88 -47.18
CA ARG A 454 -57.12 -3.26 -48.27
C ARG A 454 -57.03 -2.14 -49.33
N GLY A 455 -56.94 -2.35 -50.65
CA GLY A 455 -56.84 -3.60 -51.41
C GLY A 455 -57.85 -3.63 -52.56
N LEU A 456 -57.40 -3.43 -53.80
CA LEU A 456 -58.06 -3.84 -55.08
C LEU A 456 -57.14 -3.50 -56.28
N GLU A 457 -57.05 -4.44 -57.22
CA GLU A 457 -56.42 -4.37 -58.55
C GLU A 457 -57.45 -3.83 -59.59
N PRO A 458 -57.07 -3.26 -60.77
CA PRO A 458 -56.62 -4.12 -61.88
C PRO A 458 -55.57 -3.56 -62.88
N ALA A 459 -54.61 -4.45 -63.19
CA ALA A 459 -53.73 -4.59 -64.35
C ALA A 459 -54.05 -3.89 -65.69
N PHE A 460 -52.98 -3.52 -66.43
CA PHE A 460 -52.85 -3.81 -67.87
C PHE A 460 -51.37 -3.85 -68.37
N SER A 461 -51.18 -4.56 -69.49
CA SER A 461 -49.96 -5.05 -70.18
C SER A 461 -48.65 -4.23 -70.28
N ALA A 462 -47.55 -4.93 -69.97
CA ALA A 462 -46.35 -5.22 -70.79
C ALA A 462 -45.75 -4.23 -71.83
N ALA A 463 -44.44 -3.96 -71.64
CA ALA A 463 -43.32 -3.92 -72.61
C ALA A 463 -43.29 -2.95 -73.82
N SER A 464 -42.22 -2.13 -73.90
CA SER A 464 -41.37 -1.88 -75.10
C SER A 464 -40.21 -0.91 -74.79
N LEU A 465 -39.36 -0.56 -75.78
CA LEU A 465 -38.05 0.08 -75.59
C LEU A 465 -37.97 1.54 -76.11
N ASN A 466 -37.35 2.42 -75.30
CA ASN A 466 -36.42 3.50 -75.70
C ASN A 466 -36.94 4.62 -76.66
N PRO A 467 -36.14 5.64 -77.04
CA PRO A 467 -35.81 6.83 -76.23
C PRO A 467 -36.37 8.16 -76.77
N SER A 468 -36.14 9.23 -76.00
CA SER A 468 -36.08 10.66 -76.42
C SER A 468 -37.39 11.46 -76.48
N GLN A 469 -37.56 12.41 -75.55
CA GLN A 469 -37.63 13.86 -75.83
C GLN A 469 -37.90 14.68 -74.53
N ALA A 470 -37.52 15.96 -74.57
CA ALA A 470 -37.87 17.02 -73.62
C ALA A 470 -38.74 18.07 -74.38
N PRO A 471 -39.44 19.05 -73.75
CA PRO A 471 -39.14 19.66 -72.44
C PRO A 471 -40.36 20.10 -71.57
N GLN A 472 -40.07 20.90 -70.53
CA GLN A 472 -40.95 21.86 -69.82
C GLN A 472 -42.16 21.36 -68.98
N GLN A 473 -41.97 21.32 -67.65
CA GLN A 473 -42.72 22.08 -66.61
C GLN A 473 -42.08 21.74 -65.23
N GLN A 474 -41.41 22.65 -64.50
CA GLN A 474 -41.83 23.87 -63.78
C GLN A 474 -42.41 23.63 -62.37
N GLN A 475 -41.69 24.19 -61.36
CA GLN A 475 -42.09 24.47 -59.97
C GLN A 475 -42.48 23.24 -59.09
N GLN A 476 -41.95 23.05 -57.88
CA GLN A 476 -41.52 24.05 -56.90
C GLN A 476 -40.16 23.71 -56.24
N GLN A 477 -39.12 24.49 -56.51
CA GLN A 477 -37.87 24.47 -55.72
C GLN A 477 -37.09 25.79 -55.89
N GLN A 478 -37.49 26.86 -55.20
CA GLN A 478 -36.77 28.14 -55.28
C GLN A 478 -36.96 29.08 -54.07
N GLN A 479 -36.59 28.64 -52.85
CA GLN A 479 -36.56 29.57 -51.70
C GLN A 479 -35.61 29.16 -50.55
N GLN A 480 -34.32 28.88 -50.83
CA GLN A 480 -33.33 28.70 -49.75
C GLN A 480 -31.86 28.96 -50.11
N GLN A 481 -31.57 29.85 -51.07
CA GLN A 481 -30.18 30.10 -51.53
C GLN A 481 -29.85 31.59 -51.73
N GLN A 482 -30.27 32.45 -50.79
CA GLN A 482 -30.06 33.91 -50.87
C GLN A 482 -29.76 34.56 -49.51
N GLN A 483 -28.84 33.98 -48.73
CA GLN A 483 -28.39 34.60 -47.47
C GLN A 483 -26.91 34.31 -47.12
N GLN A 484 -26.04 34.23 -48.12
CA GLN A 484 -24.60 33.92 -47.92
C GLN A 484 -23.63 34.78 -48.76
N GLN A 485 -24.05 36.00 -49.15
CA GLN A 485 -23.24 36.88 -50.02
C GLN A 485 -23.30 38.38 -49.65
N GLN A 486 -23.38 38.71 -48.35
CA GLN A 486 -23.29 40.11 -47.89
C GLN A 486 -22.58 40.29 -46.54
N GLN A 487 -21.39 39.68 -46.37
CA GLN A 487 -20.51 40.04 -45.24
C GLN A 487 -19.00 39.83 -45.51
N GLN A 488 -18.56 39.95 -46.77
CA GLN A 488 -17.15 39.76 -47.10
C GLN A 488 -16.66 40.63 -48.28
N GLN A 489 -16.92 41.94 -48.21
CA GLN A 489 -16.21 42.96 -49.00
C GLN A 489 -16.45 44.39 -48.46
N LEU A 490 -15.68 44.78 -47.45
CA LEU A 490 -15.13 46.14 -47.28
C LEU A 490 -14.00 46.06 -46.20
N GLU A 491 -13.17 47.10 -46.11
CA GLU A 491 -12.11 47.24 -45.09
C GLU A 491 -11.00 46.17 -45.04
N VAL A 492 -10.52 45.73 -46.21
CA VAL A 492 -9.09 45.39 -46.38
C VAL A 492 -8.45 46.50 -47.22
N LEU A 493 -8.14 47.66 -46.62
CA LEU A 493 -7.39 48.74 -47.29
C LEU A 493 -6.82 49.84 -46.35
N SER A 494 -6.23 49.49 -45.20
CA SER A 494 -5.64 50.49 -44.28
C SER A 494 -4.40 50.01 -43.50
N SER A 495 -3.33 49.66 -44.22
CA SER A 495 -2.03 49.30 -43.62
C SER A 495 -0.87 50.08 -44.25
N LEU A 496 -0.39 51.13 -43.58
CA LEU A 496 0.99 51.68 -43.63
C LEU A 496 1.08 52.95 -42.75
N GLY A 497 1.93 52.96 -41.71
CA GLY A 497 1.99 54.10 -40.76
C GLY A 497 2.93 53.94 -39.55
N SER A 498 4.22 53.70 -39.80
CA SER A 498 5.40 53.84 -38.88
C SER A 498 5.24 53.85 -37.34
N LEU A 499 5.77 52.80 -36.70
CA LEU A 499 6.79 52.82 -35.62
C LEU A 499 6.80 53.97 -34.56
N SER A 500 6.70 53.64 -33.25
CA SER A 500 7.90 53.57 -32.36
C SER A 500 7.63 53.32 -30.85
N ILE A 501 8.37 52.34 -30.32
CA ILE A 501 9.05 52.23 -28.99
C ILE A 501 8.34 52.42 -27.62
N SER A 502 8.71 51.53 -26.68
CA SER A 502 8.67 51.62 -25.19
C SER A 502 7.34 51.52 -24.40
N GLY A 503 7.47 50.89 -23.22
CA GLY A 503 6.59 50.90 -22.05
C GLY A 503 7.50 50.69 -20.81
N PRO A 504 7.08 50.07 -19.69
CA PRO A 504 5.72 49.78 -19.19
C PRO A 504 5.47 50.30 -17.75
N ALA A 505 4.24 50.24 -17.23
CA ALA A 505 3.96 50.36 -15.77
C ALA A 505 2.63 49.69 -15.39
N ALA A 506 2.49 49.27 -14.13
CA ALA A 506 1.31 48.59 -13.59
C ALA A 506 0.30 49.56 -12.94
N ALA A 507 -0.96 49.12 -12.83
CA ALA A 507 -2.01 49.78 -12.04
C ALA A 507 -2.44 48.90 -10.86
N GLN A 508 -2.73 49.51 -9.70
CA GLN A 508 -3.40 48.87 -8.56
C GLN A 508 -4.70 49.62 -8.20
N PRO A 509 -5.73 48.93 -7.69
CA PRO A 509 -6.98 49.55 -7.25
C PRO A 509 -7.02 49.79 -5.72
N PRO A 510 -7.74 50.84 -5.25
CA PRO A 510 -8.21 50.95 -3.87
C PRO A 510 -9.60 50.26 -3.66
N PRO A 511 -10.04 50.01 -2.41
CA PRO A 511 -11.00 48.93 -2.11
C PRO A 511 -12.47 49.35 -1.87
N LEU A 512 -13.37 48.35 -1.89
CA LEU A 512 -14.75 48.44 -1.40
C LEU A 512 -14.85 48.21 0.12
N GLY A 513 -15.88 48.78 0.74
CA GLY A 513 -16.19 48.66 2.17
C GLY A 513 -17.41 47.80 2.48
N VAL A 514 -17.30 47.07 3.60
CA VAL A 514 -18.33 46.54 4.52
C VAL A 514 -19.82 46.75 4.17
N GLY A 515 -20.55 45.62 4.05
CA GLY A 515 -21.76 45.40 4.88
C GLY A 515 -23.14 45.27 4.20
N GLY A 516 -23.91 44.27 4.64
CA GLY A 516 -25.39 44.34 4.70
C GLY A 516 -26.24 43.40 3.83
N GLY A 517 -26.80 42.36 4.46
CA GLY A 517 -28.24 42.01 4.33
C GLY A 517 -28.77 41.20 3.10
N PRO A 518 -29.65 40.20 3.32
CA PRO A 518 -30.51 39.56 2.30
C PRO A 518 -31.91 40.28 2.24
N PRO A 519 -33.02 39.81 1.57
CA PRO A 519 -33.29 38.47 1.00
C PRO A 519 -34.22 38.37 -0.26
N LEU A 520 -34.66 37.13 -0.55
CA LEU A 520 -35.96 36.66 -1.14
C LEU A 520 -36.15 36.36 -2.65
N PHE A 521 -37.13 35.47 -2.88
CA PHE A 521 -37.70 34.88 -4.13
C PHE A 521 -36.82 33.88 -4.94
N GLY A 522 -37.36 32.74 -5.44
CA GLY A 522 -38.66 32.11 -5.17
C GLY A 522 -39.02 30.88 -6.04
N SER A 523 -39.79 29.94 -5.48
CA SER A 523 -40.58 28.84 -6.14
C SER A 523 -39.87 27.84 -7.10
N SER A 524 -39.72 26.55 -6.74
CA SER A 524 -40.68 25.42 -6.99
C SER A 524 -40.61 24.86 -8.43
N PHE A 525 -40.93 23.62 -8.81
CA PHE A 525 -41.69 22.45 -8.26
C PHE A 525 -40.95 21.13 -8.71
N ALA A 526 -41.30 19.85 -8.48
CA ALA A 526 -42.45 19.13 -7.87
C ALA A 526 -42.04 17.72 -7.33
N THR A 527 -43.03 16.99 -6.80
CA THR A 527 -43.06 15.57 -6.31
C THR A 527 -43.94 14.72 -7.29
N PRO A 528 -44.17 13.37 -7.19
CA PRO A 528 -44.30 12.48 -6.02
C PRO A 528 -43.58 11.09 -6.10
N GLY A 529 -43.59 10.23 -5.07
CA GLY A 529 -44.17 10.36 -3.72
C GLY A 529 -43.89 9.15 -2.81
N SER A 530 -44.47 9.13 -1.61
CA SER A 530 -44.36 8.05 -0.60
C SER A 530 -45.73 7.38 -0.34
N PRO A 531 -45.80 6.26 0.42
CA PRO A 531 -45.88 6.39 1.89
C PRO A 531 -45.12 5.31 2.69
N ALA A 532 -44.97 5.54 3.99
CA ALA A 532 -44.44 4.58 4.96
C ALA A 532 -45.49 4.22 6.04
N LYS A 533 -45.32 3.06 6.70
CA LYS A 533 -45.97 2.56 7.93
C LYS A 533 -45.40 1.16 8.24
N LEU A 534 -45.44 0.57 9.44
CA LEU A 534 -45.32 1.00 10.86
C LEU A 534 -45.56 -0.26 11.74
N PHE A 535 -45.10 -0.27 13.00
CA PHE A 535 -45.23 -1.37 14.00
C PHE A 535 -44.41 -2.65 13.71
N GLY A 536 -43.99 -3.43 14.72
CA GLY A 536 -44.14 -3.25 16.18
C GLY A 536 -43.39 -4.31 17.02
N ALA A 537 -43.52 -4.24 18.36
CA ALA A 537 -42.89 -5.12 19.37
C ALA A 537 -43.63 -4.96 20.73
N PRO A 538 -43.33 -5.74 21.82
CA PRO A 538 -42.54 -6.97 21.94
C PRO A 538 -43.45 -8.23 22.08
N PRO A 539 -43.79 -8.91 23.22
CA PRO A 539 -43.39 -8.81 24.65
C PRO A 539 -42.92 -10.12 25.37
N SER A 540 -42.13 -9.94 26.44
CA SER A 540 -42.08 -10.68 27.74
C SER A 540 -42.06 -12.22 27.88
N GLY A 541 -41.12 -12.70 28.72
CA GLY A 541 -41.18 -13.94 29.52
C GLY A 541 -40.29 -13.81 30.77
N THR A 542 -40.70 -14.35 31.93
CA THR A 542 -40.09 -14.09 33.27
C THR A 542 -39.89 -15.39 34.11
N PRO A 543 -39.60 -15.37 35.44
CA PRO A 543 -38.24 -15.46 35.98
C PRO A 543 -38.02 -16.66 36.93
N SER A 544 -36.82 -16.81 37.49
CA SER A 544 -36.56 -17.72 38.63
C SER A 544 -35.45 -17.22 39.57
N ASN A 545 -35.66 -17.32 40.88
CA ASN A 545 -34.67 -17.04 41.93
C ASN A 545 -34.19 -18.35 42.60
N GLY A 546 -32.92 -18.41 43.01
CA GLY A 546 -32.34 -19.51 43.79
C GLY A 546 -31.02 -19.09 44.47
N PRO A 547 -30.65 -19.64 45.65
CA PRO A 547 -29.61 -19.06 46.53
C PRO A 547 -28.18 -19.61 46.28
N PRO A 548 -27.12 -18.88 46.72
CA PRO A 548 -25.72 -19.28 46.57
C PRO A 548 -25.11 -20.02 47.80
N PRO A 549 -24.28 -21.06 47.57
CA PRO A 549 -23.28 -21.59 48.51
C PRO A 549 -21.84 -21.07 48.20
N PRO A 550 -20.79 -21.34 49.03
CA PRO A 550 -19.76 -20.34 49.33
C PRO A 550 -18.44 -20.40 48.54
N ALA A 551 -17.56 -19.43 48.83
CA ALA A 551 -16.33 -19.12 48.10
C ALA A 551 -15.05 -19.92 48.50
N GLN A 552 -14.13 -20.00 47.53
CA GLN A 552 -12.67 -20.20 47.62
C GLN A 552 -12.11 -20.06 46.19
N THR A 553 -10.95 -19.47 45.87
CA THR A 553 -10.04 -18.51 46.55
C THR A 553 -9.10 -17.95 45.48
N ALA A 554 -8.76 -16.65 45.55
CA ALA A 554 -7.61 -15.99 44.90
C ALA A 554 -7.27 -16.32 43.42
N SER A 555 -7.68 -15.44 42.50
CA SER A 555 -6.91 -15.18 41.27
C SER A 555 -6.05 -13.93 41.48
N PHE A 556 -4.77 -13.97 41.13
CA PHE A 556 -3.88 -12.82 41.25
C PHE A 556 -4.05 -11.85 40.07
N SER A 557 -4.44 -10.61 40.35
CA SER A 557 -4.44 -9.52 39.36
C SER A 557 -3.02 -8.96 39.16
N SER A 558 -2.71 -8.59 37.93
CA SER A 558 -1.52 -7.82 37.60
C SER A 558 -1.61 -6.39 38.15
N VAL A 559 -0.57 -5.94 38.84
CA VAL A 559 -0.40 -4.54 39.25
C VAL A 559 0.99 -4.07 38.84
N VAL A 560 1.04 -3.19 37.84
CA VAL A 560 2.22 -2.39 37.50
C VAL A 560 1.86 -0.93 37.83
N PRO A 561 2.58 -0.24 38.73
CA PRO A 561 2.23 1.13 39.09
C PRO A 561 2.54 2.12 37.96
N SER A 562 1.52 2.83 37.47
CA SER A 562 1.72 4.06 36.69
C SER A 562 1.74 5.27 37.63
N LEU A 563 2.86 6.00 37.67
CA LEU A 563 2.96 7.22 38.46
C LEU A 563 2.67 8.43 37.56
N GLY A 564 1.42 8.92 37.61
CA GLY A 564 1.01 10.10 36.87
C GLY A 564 1.56 11.40 37.47
N THR A 565 1.98 12.33 36.61
CA THR A 565 2.40 13.68 37.02
C THR A 565 1.62 14.74 36.23
N GLN A 566 0.55 15.26 36.84
CA GLN A 566 -0.06 16.54 36.45
C GLN A 566 -0.25 17.39 37.71
N PHE A 567 0.45 18.52 37.80
CA PHE A 567 -0.10 19.84 38.13
C PHE A 567 1.02 20.90 38.05
N GLY A 568 0.68 22.13 37.63
CA GLY A 568 1.62 23.25 37.57
C GLY A 568 1.58 23.97 36.23
N SER A 569 0.74 25.00 36.12
CA SER A 569 0.70 25.91 34.97
C SER A 569 0.94 27.36 35.40
N GLN A 570 1.33 28.19 34.42
CA GLN A 570 1.66 29.63 34.54
C GLN A 570 2.94 30.00 35.31
N LEU A 571 4.00 30.33 34.55
CA LEU A 571 4.55 31.71 34.47
C LEU A 571 5.65 31.80 33.39
N GLY A 572 5.95 33.01 32.91
CA GLY A 572 7.10 33.31 32.05
C GLY A 572 6.81 33.37 30.53
N LYS A 573 6.81 34.59 29.97
CA LYS A 573 7.01 34.86 28.54
C LYS A 573 8.44 35.38 28.32
N SER A 574 8.94 35.26 27.08
CA SER A 574 10.21 35.85 26.58
C SER A 574 11.48 35.20 27.16
N TYR A 575 12.42 34.68 26.36
CA TYR A 575 13.18 35.43 25.36
C TYR A 575 13.48 34.63 24.07
N CYS A 576 14.35 35.15 23.19
CA CYS A 576 14.48 34.71 21.80
C CYS A 576 15.95 34.53 21.35
N MET A 577 16.10 33.86 20.19
CA MET A 577 17.24 33.88 19.24
C MET A 577 18.49 33.01 19.46
N LEU A 578 18.93 32.45 18.31
CA LEU A 578 20.28 31.97 17.94
C LEU A 578 20.84 30.76 18.71
N SER A 579 21.42 29.75 18.06
CA SER A 579 22.40 29.88 16.96
C SER A 579 22.27 28.84 15.83
N ARG A 580 22.63 29.26 14.61
CA ARG A 580 23.04 28.41 13.49
C ARG A 580 24.52 28.65 13.21
N SER A 581 25.36 27.62 13.30
CA SER A 581 26.67 27.56 12.64
C SER A 581 27.08 26.07 12.55
N SER A 582 27.26 25.49 11.37
CA SER A 582 28.37 25.70 10.41
C SER A 582 29.63 24.93 10.82
N PHE A 583 29.83 23.78 10.19
CA PHE A 583 31.15 23.15 10.02
C PHE A 583 31.35 22.79 8.54
N ARG A 584 32.45 23.28 7.97
CA ARG A 584 32.98 23.02 6.63
C ARG A 584 34.50 23.19 6.70
N TYR A 585 35.23 22.48 5.84
CA TYR A 585 36.69 22.40 5.80
C TYR A 585 37.30 21.71 7.04
N ALA A 586 38.44 21.03 6.96
CA ALA A 586 39.34 20.76 5.82
C ALA A 586 39.74 19.25 5.83
N LEU A 587 40.48 18.70 4.86
CA LEU A 587 41.16 19.29 3.70
C LEU A 587 41.11 18.28 2.53
#